data_AF-A0A832ZKL8-F1
#
_entry.id   AF-A0A832ZKL8-F1
#
_cell.length_a   1.000
_cell.length_b   1.000
_cell.length_c   1.000
_cell.angle_alpha   90.00
_cell.angle_beta   90.00
_cell.angle_gamma   90.00
#
_symmetry.space_group_name_H-M   'P 1'
#
loop_
_entity.id
_entity.type
_entity.pdbx_description
1 polymer ?
#
loop_
_entity_poly.entity_id
_entity_poly.type
_entity_poly.pdbx_seq_one_letter_code
_entity_poly.pdbx_strand_id
1 'polypeptide(L)'
;MIYIVTSLMINVKLEEYKSMSTVKQKILRYGLSQIMIPFFAFIMTYIPDLAWLFFILYFVIFMSISVIIGRRMYTGRVGDREAILSGKRVFTVSSKEVQQLIMKDRYLMEDLKAQASPLLYMFLTLIVIWIIFLYLLPLIRDVTPEYSLLRFLAYVGLYELLFGVSYVNRLIMMVRGKTQTALMVLNEYVVTEKGIIGGKGITLKFPIKVKNITVNEDRRFVELEIETGGFMGATTSTKLRLYSRKARALYEYLKSKVKLVSKGG
;
A
#
# COMPACT_ATOMS: atom_id res chain seq x y z
N MET A 1 4.46 13.14 2.10
CA MET A 1 5.17 12.37 3.15
C MET A 1 4.41 12.38 4.48
N ILE A 2 3.91 13.52 4.93
CA ILE A 2 3.21 13.65 6.23
C ILE A 2 1.86 12.90 6.30
N TYR A 3 1.03 13.02 5.27
CA TYR A 3 -0.22 12.26 5.12
C TYR A 3 -0.04 10.73 5.15
N ILE A 4 1.14 10.28 4.72
CA ILE A 4 1.49 8.86 4.60
C ILE A 4 1.72 8.27 5.99
N VAL A 5 2.47 8.98 6.85
CA VAL A 5 2.73 8.60 8.26
C VAL A 5 1.42 8.36 8.99
N THR A 6 0.46 9.27 8.78
CA THR A 6 -0.77 9.27 9.56
C THR A 6 -1.69 8.12 9.17
N SER A 7 -1.75 7.79 7.87
CA SER A 7 -2.51 6.64 7.40
C SER A 7 -1.90 5.31 7.89
N LEU A 8 -0.56 5.22 8.00
CA LEU A 8 0.16 4.04 8.47
C LEU A 8 -0.01 3.76 9.97
N MET A 9 0.09 4.78 10.84
CA MET A 9 -0.11 4.59 12.29
C MET A 9 -1.54 4.15 12.65
N ILE A 10 -2.53 4.52 11.85
CA ILE A 10 -3.94 4.18 12.09
C ILE A 10 -4.19 2.69 11.85
N ASN A 11 -3.56 2.08 10.84
CA ASN A 11 -3.73 0.65 10.55
C ASN A 11 -3.15 -0.26 11.64
N VAL A 12 -2.14 0.18 12.40
CA VAL A 12 -1.59 -0.57 13.54
C VAL A 12 -2.58 -0.64 14.69
N LYS A 13 -3.37 0.42 14.92
CA LYS A 13 -4.44 0.42 15.92
C LYS A 13 -5.73 -0.26 15.44
N LEU A 14 -5.91 -0.50 14.15
CA LEU A 14 -7.17 -1.04 13.62
C LEU A 14 -7.37 -2.55 13.86
N GLU A 15 -6.34 -3.30 14.24
CA GLU A 15 -6.52 -4.66 14.77
C GLU A 15 -7.02 -4.67 16.23
N GLU A 16 -6.80 -3.58 16.99
CA GLU A 16 -7.25 -3.44 18.39
C GLU A 16 -8.52 -2.60 18.56
N TYR A 17 -8.95 -1.83 17.56
CA TYR A 17 -9.97 -0.78 17.73
C TYR A 17 -11.14 -0.88 16.74
N LYS A 18 -11.76 -2.06 16.67
CA LYS A 18 -12.94 -2.33 15.83
C LYS A 18 -14.23 -1.58 16.27
N SER A 19 -14.16 -0.70 17.27
CA SER A 19 -15.32 0.04 17.82
C SER A 19 -15.22 1.59 17.76
N MET A 20 -14.20 2.18 17.12
CA MET A 20 -14.09 3.65 17.09
C MET A 20 -14.86 4.29 15.93
N SER A 21 -15.68 5.30 16.26
CA SER A 21 -16.44 6.10 15.29
C SER A 21 -15.57 6.69 14.19
N THR A 22 -16.11 6.76 12.97
CA THR A 22 -15.49 7.29 11.74
C THR A 22 -14.86 8.68 11.90
N VAL A 23 -15.31 9.47 12.88
CA VAL A 23 -14.79 10.81 13.18
C VAL A 23 -13.41 10.75 13.86
N LYS A 24 -13.20 9.88 14.86
CA LYS A 24 -11.91 9.74 15.53
C LYS A 24 -10.82 9.23 14.59
N GLN A 25 -11.18 8.37 13.63
CA GLN A 25 -10.27 7.92 12.57
C GLN A 25 -9.87 9.05 11.62
N LYS A 26 -10.80 9.94 11.26
CA LYS A 26 -10.49 11.13 10.43
C LYS A 26 -9.60 12.11 11.19
N ILE A 27 -9.92 12.41 12.45
CA ILE A 27 -9.11 13.32 13.29
C ILE A 27 -7.70 12.78 13.46
N LEU A 28 -7.56 11.48 13.77
CA LEU A 28 -6.24 10.86 13.89
C LEU A 28 -5.47 10.93 12.56
N ARG A 29 -6.16 10.82 11.41
CA ARG A 29 -5.56 10.79 10.06
C ARG A 29 -5.10 12.15 9.53
N TYR A 30 -5.71 13.23 9.96
CA TYR A 30 -5.34 14.58 9.52
C TYR A 30 -4.63 15.38 10.60
N GLY A 31 -4.86 15.07 11.88
CA GLY A 31 -4.30 15.78 13.02
C GLY A 31 -2.77 15.76 13.04
N LEU A 32 -2.14 14.61 12.76
CA LEU A 32 -0.67 14.56 12.68
C LEU A 32 -0.13 15.43 11.55
N SER A 33 -0.84 15.51 10.42
CA SER A 33 -0.39 16.37 9.31
C SER A 33 -0.47 17.84 9.67
N GLN A 34 -1.55 18.23 10.33
CA GLN A 34 -1.79 19.60 10.78
C GLN A 34 -0.86 20.05 11.92
N ILE A 35 -0.33 19.12 12.72
CA ILE A 35 0.70 19.43 13.73
C ILE A 35 2.09 19.58 13.08
N MET A 36 2.40 18.76 12.08
CA MET A 36 3.72 18.79 11.42
C MET A 36 3.94 20.03 10.55
N ILE A 37 2.88 20.59 9.96
CA ILE A 37 2.95 21.80 9.13
C ILE A 37 3.58 22.99 9.89
N PRO A 38 3.04 23.45 11.03
CA PRO A 38 3.63 24.55 11.78
C PRO A 38 5.01 24.17 12.35
N PHE A 39 5.24 22.90 12.70
CA PHE A 39 6.55 22.43 13.16
C PHE A 39 7.64 22.60 12.11
N PHE A 40 7.41 22.16 10.87
CA PHE A 40 8.39 22.33 9.79
C PHE A 40 8.50 23.79 9.34
N ALA A 41 7.40 24.54 9.33
CA ALA A 41 7.44 25.98 9.05
C ALA A 41 8.29 26.73 10.09
N PHE A 42 8.19 26.36 11.37
CA PHE A 42 8.99 26.94 12.44
C PHE A 42 10.49 26.67 12.21
N ILE A 43 10.87 25.42 11.96
CA ILE A 43 12.26 25.06 11.69
C ILE A 43 12.81 25.80 10.48
N MET A 44 12.05 25.85 9.38
CA MET A 44 12.47 26.55 8.15
C MET A 44 12.62 28.06 8.31
N THR A 45 11.93 28.65 9.30
CA THR A 45 11.98 30.09 9.57
C THR A 45 13.07 30.46 10.54
N TYR A 46 13.16 29.73 11.65
CA TYR A 46 13.99 30.11 12.80
C TYR A 46 15.29 29.33 12.90
N ILE A 47 15.38 28.15 12.27
CA ILE A 47 16.54 27.27 12.34
C ILE A 47 16.82 26.63 10.95
N PRO A 48 16.98 27.44 9.89
CA PRO A 48 17.07 26.93 8.51
C PRO A 48 18.27 26.00 8.29
N ASP A 49 19.38 26.23 9.00
CA ASP A 49 20.61 25.43 8.86
C ASP A 49 20.46 23.98 9.34
N LEU A 50 19.55 23.73 10.30
CA LEU A 50 19.24 22.39 10.78
C LEU A 50 18.04 21.77 10.07
N ALA A 51 17.36 22.49 9.17
CA ALA A 51 16.15 22.01 8.52
C ALA A 51 16.38 20.67 7.79
N TRP A 52 17.49 20.53 7.08
CA TRP A 52 17.85 19.29 6.38
C TRP A 52 17.99 18.10 7.35
N LEU A 53 18.56 18.33 8.54
CA LEU A 53 18.75 17.29 9.56
C LEU A 53 17.40 16.82 10.09
N PHE A 54 16.48 17.75 10.39
CA PHE A 54 15.11 17.41 10.81
C PHE A 54 14.35 16.66 9.71
N PHE A 55 14.54 17.01 8.44
CA PHE A 55 13.97 16.26 7.32
C PHE A 55 14.48 14.82 7.24
N ILE A 56 15.80 14.62 7.38
CA ILE A 56 16.40 13.28 7.36
C ILE A 56 15.92 12.47 8.56
N LEU A 57 15.95 13.03 9.77
CA LEU A 57 15.49 12.35 10.97
C LEU A 57 14.03 11.90 10.83
N TYR A 58 13.17 12.80 10.38
CA TYR A 58 11.77 12.51 10.08
C TYR A 58 11.64 11.39 9.03
N PHE A 59 12.41 11.43 7.95
CA PHE A 59 12.41 10.40 6.91
C PHE A 59 12.85 9.03 7.45
N VAL A 60 13.92 8.97 8.25
CA VAL A 60 14.44 7.72 8.84
C VAL A 60 13.44 7.11 9.82
N ILE A 61 12.87 7.91 10.73
CA ILE A 61 11.83 7.46 11.66
C ILE A 61 10.64 6.92 10.87
N PHE A 62 10.20 7.67 9.86
CA PHE A 62 9.08 7.28 9.02
C PHE A 62 9.33 5.98 8.24
N MET A 63 10.52 5.82 7.64
CA MET A 63 10.91 4.60 6.94
C MET A 63 10.98 3.41 7.89
N SER A 64 11.54 3.59 9.08
CA SER A 64 11.63 2.54 10.10
C SER A 64 10.25 2.05 10.52
N ILE A 65 9.32 2.97 10.83
CA ILE A 65 7.93 2.65 11.14
C ILE A 65 7.27 1.92 9.96
N SER A 66 7.47 2.41 8.74
CA SER A 66 6.89 1.81 7.52
C SER A 66 7.36 0.38 7.29
N VAL A 67 8.64 0.09 7.51
CA VAL A 67 9.21 -1.26 7.39
C VAL A 67 8.63 -2.19 8.46
N ILE A 68 8.54 -1.74 9.71
CA ILE A 68 7.98 -2.54 10.81
C ILE A 68 6.52 -2.93 10.52
N ILE A 69 5.72 -1.97 10.06
CA ILE A 69 4.31 -2.20 9.71
C ILE A 69 4.20 -3.10 8.47
N GLY A 70 4.99 -2.83 7.43
CA GLY A 70 5.01 -3.63 6.21
C GLY A 70 5.40 -5.08 6.46
N ARG A 71 6.39 -5.34 7.33
CA ARG A 71 6.81 -6.71 7.66
C ARG A 71 5.67 -7.55 8.24
N ARG A 72 4.88 -7.00 9.17
CA ARG A 72 3.73 -7.71 9.77
C ARG A 72 2.65 -8.12 8.77
N MET A 73 2.63 -7.50 7.60
CA MET A 73 1.59 -7.64 6.58
C MET A 73 1.90 -8.68 5.51
N TYR A 74 3.18 -8.88 5.18
CA TYR A 74 3.62 -9.78 4.09
C TYR A 74 4.18 -11.11 4.58
N THR A 75 4.69 -11.18 5.81
CA THR A 75 5.18 -12.46 6.36
C THR A 75 4.07 -13.11 7.17
N GLY A 76 3.51 -14.23 6.67
CA GLY A 76 2.94 -15.21 7.60
C GLY A 76 4.02 -15.56 8.63
N ARG A 77 3.64 -15.74 9.89
CA ARG A 77 4.60 -15.93 11.00
C ARG A 77 5.57 -17.03 10.59
N VAL A 78 6.86 -16.92 10.90
CA VAL A 78 7.89 -17.90 10.49
C VAL A 78 7.47 -19.35 10.80
N GLY A 79 6.77 -19.56 11.93
CA GLY A 79 6.19 -20.87 12.30
C GLY A 79 5.03 -21.37 11.41
N ASP A 80 4.31 -20.49 10.71
CA ASP A 80 3.29 -20.89 9.74
C ASP A 80 3.90 -21.53 8.49
N ARG A 81 5.14 -21.16 8.11
CA ARG A 81 5.82 -21.76 6.95
C ARG A 81 6.13 -23.24 7.18
N GLU A 82 6.75 -23.56 8.31
CA GLU A 82 7.08 -24.94 8.69
C GLU A 82 5.81 -25.77 8.90
N ALA A 83 4.80 -25.19 9.55
CA ALA A 83 3.50 -25.83 9.70
C ALA A 83 2.86 -26.16 8.34
N ILE A 84 2.93 -25.27 7.34
CA ILE A 84 2.37 -25.52 6.01
C ILE A 84 3.19 -26.56 5.23
N LEU A 85 4.53 -26.53 5.32
CA LEU A 85 5.43 -27.50 4.69
C LEU A 85 5.27 -28.93 5.23
N SER A 86 4.93 -29.06 6.51
CA SER A 86 4.64 -30.37 7.13
C SER A 86 3.36 -31.04 6.61
N GLY A 87 2.50 -30.31 5.89
CA GLY A 87 1.29 -30.85 5.29
C GLY A 87 1.57 -31.64 4.01
N LYS A 88 0.70 -32.59 3.68
CA LYS A 88 0.77 -33.31 2.41
C LYS A 88 0.64 -32.34 1.23
N ARG A 89 1.51 -32.46 0.24
CA ARG A 89 1.51 -31.62 -0.97
C ARG A 89 0.40 -32.09 -1.91
N VAL A 90 -0.46 -31.15 -2.32
CA VAL A 90 -1.59 -31.40 -3.22
C VAL A 90 -1.28 -30.90 -4.63
N PHE A 91 -0.76 -29.68 -4.74
CA PHE A 91 -0.30 -29.10 -6.02
C PHE A 91 1.10 -28.52 -5.87
N THR A 92 1.94 -28.74 -6.87
CA THR A 92 3.26 -28.11 -6.99
C THR A 92 3.35 -27.50 -8.38
N VAL A 93 3.51 -26.19 -8.45
CA VAL A 93 3.62 -25.47 -9.72
C VAL A 93 4.97 -24.76 -9.77
N SER A 94 5.75 -25.13 -10.79
CA SER A 94 7.11 -24.62 -10.97
C SER A 94 7.14 -23.25 -11.66
N SER A 95 8.23 -22.50 -11.43
CA SER A 95 8.47 -21.21 -12.09
C SER A 95 8.42 -21.29 -13.61
N LYS A 96 8.98 -22.36 -14.21
CA LYS A 96 8.95 -22.58 -15.66
C LYS A 96 7.53 -22.74 -16.20
N GLU A 97 6.67 -23.46 -15.47
CA GLU A 97 5.27 -23.65 -15.88
C GLU A 97 4.51 -22.33 -15.83
N VAL A 98 4.63 -21.57 -14.73
CA VAL A 98 3.96 -20.27 -14.59
C VAL A 98 4.41 -19.30 -15.67
N GLN A 99 5.71 -19.21 -15.95
CA GLN A 99 6.24 -18.35 -17.01
C GLN A 99 5.67 -18.70 -18.40
N GLN A 100 5.54 -19.98 -18.73
CA GLN A 100 4.92 -20.41 -19.99
C GLN A 100 3.44 -20.01 -20.07
N LEU A 101 2.71 -20.04 -18.96
CA LEU A 101 1.31 -19.62 -18.89
C LEU A 101 1.18 -18.10 -18.99
N ILE A 102 2.05 -17.35 -18.31
CA ILE A 102 2.16 -15.90 -18.40
C ILE A 102 2.41 -15.43 -19.83
N MET A 103 3.36 -16.05 -20.55
CA MET A 103 3.66 -15.69 -21.94
C MET A 103 2.48 -15.90 -22.89
N LYS A 104 1.55 -16.81 -22.55
CA LYS A 104 0.34 -17.07 -23.32
C LYS A 104 -0.82 -16.15 -22.94
N ASP A 105 -0.70 -15.41 -21.84
CA ASP A 105 -1.74 -14.52 -21.34
C ASP A 105 -1.68 -13.15 -22.04
N ARG A 106 -2.48 -13.01 -23.10
CA ARG A 106 -2.55 -11.78 -23.91
C ARG A 106 -3.03 -10.55 -23.13
N TYR A 107 -3.81 -10.74 -22.07
CA TYR A 107 -4.43 -9.65 -21.31
C TYR A 107 -3.67 -9.29 -20.02
N LEU A 108 -2.62 -10.03 -19.67
CA LEU A 108 -1.82 -9.73 -18.47
C LEU A 108 -1.23 -8.31 -18.55
N MET A 109 -0.79 -7.88 -19.72
CA MET A 109 -0.21 -6.55 -19.90
C MET A 109 -1.25 -5.44 -19.69
N GLU A 110 -2.51 -5.66 -20.08
CA GLU A 110 -3.60 -4.72 -19.84
C GLU A 110 -3.93 -4.63 -18.35
N ASP A 111 -3.99 -5.77 -17.65
CA ASP A 111 -4.19 -5.83 -16.20
C ASP A 111 -3.08 -5.07 -15.45
N LEU A 112 -1.82 -5.27 -15.85
CA LEU A 112 -0.66 -4.59 -15.27
C LEU A 112 -0.65 -3.08 -15.60
N LYS A 113 -1.02 -2.68 -16.82
CA LYS A 113 -1.15 -1.26 -17.18
C LYS A 113 -2.24 -0.56 -16.35
N ALA A 114 -3.35 -1.25 -16.10
CA ALA A 114 -4.40 -0.73 -15.22
C ALA A 114 -3.87 -0.44 -13.81
N GLN A 115 -3.00 -1.30 -13.28
CA GLN A 115 -2.31 -1.11 -11.98
C GLN A 115 -1.22 -0.03 -12.02
N ALA A 116 -0.49 0.10 -13.14
CA ALA A 116 0.55 1.11 -13.31
C ALA A 116 -0.02 2.52 -13.42
N SER A 117 -1.24 2.68 -13.97
CA SER A 117 -1.83 4.01 -14.15
C SER A 117 -1.97 4.82 -12.84
N PRO A 118 -2.49 4.26 -11.71
CA PRO A 118 -2.39 4.89 -10.38
C PRO A 118 -0.98 5.33 -9.97
N LEU A 119 0.05 4.53 -10.24
CA LEU A 119 1.42 4.84 -9.84
C LEU A 119 1.92 6.07 -10.59
N LEU A 120 1.61 6.19 -11.88
CA LEU A 120 1.96 7.38 -12.67
C LEU A 120 1.32 8.66 -12.10
N TYR A 121 0.07 8.61 -11.62
CA TYR A 121 -0.56 9.77 -10.95
C TYR A 121 0.15 10.14 -9.64
N MET A 122 0.63 9.16 -8.88
CA MET A 122 1.44 9.41 -7.69
C MET A 122 2.78 10.08 -8.05
N PHE A 123 3.44 9.62 -9.12
CA PHE A 123 4.65 10.26 -9.62
C PHE A 123 4.40 11.68 -10.12
N LEU A 124 3.32 11.91 -10.87
CA LEU A 124 2.96 13.24 -11.34
C LEU A 124 2.75 14.22 -10.18
N THR A 125 2.11 13.76 -9.10
CA THR A 125 1.94 14.56 -7.87
C THR A 125 3.29 14.95 -7.26
N LEU A 126 4.29 14.06 -7.27
CA LEU A 126 5.64 14.38 -6.80
C LEU A 126 6.31 15.45 -7.68
N ILE A 127 6.12 15.39 -9.00
CA ILE A 127 6.64 16.40 -9.93
C ILE A 127 6.00 17.77 -9.63
N VAL A 128 4.68 17.84 -9.43
CA VAL A 128 4.00 19.08 -9.06
C VAL A 128 4.55 19.64 -7.74
N ILE A 129 4.72 18.80 -6.73
CA ILE A 129 5.31 19.21 -5.44
C ILE A 129 6.72 19.76 -5.64
N TRP A 130 7.55 19.11 -6.46
CA TRP A 130 8.90 19.55 -6.77
C TRP A 130 8.94 20.92 -7.45
N ILE A 131 8.07 21.13 -8.44
CA ILE A 131 7.92 22.41 -9.13
C ILE A 131 7.53 23.50 -8.13
N ILE A 132 6.51 23.25 -7.29
CA ILE A 132 6.10 24.20 -6.25
C ILE A 132 7.27 24.56 -5.34
N PHE A 133 8.03 23.58 -4.86
CA PHE A 133 9.21 23.83 -4.02
C PHE A 133 10.28 24.65 -4.74
N LEU A 134 10.59 24.32 -6.00
CA LEU A 134 11.63 24.99 -6.77
C LEU A 134 11.35 26.49 -6.94
N TYR A 135 10.09 26.88 -7.13
CA TYR A 135 9.71 28.27 -7.38
C TYR A 135 9.27 29.03 -6.12
N LEU A 136 8.45 28.45 -5.24
CA LEU A 136 7.94 29.17 -4.06
C LEU A 136 8.99 29.31 -2.98
N LEU A 137 9.91 28.34 -2.83
CA LEU A 137 10.86 28.38 -1.71
C LEU A 137 11.86 29.54 -1.84
N PRO A 138 12.48 29.82 -3.00
CA PRO A 138 13.27 31.03 -3.20
C PRO A 138 12.42 32.30 -3.07
N LEU A 139 11.23 32.33 -3.69
CA LEU A 139 10.33 33.49 -3.63
C LEU A 139 9.99 33.89 -2.19
N ILE A 140 9.70 32.92 -1.32
CA ILE A 140 9.44 33.20 0.10
C ILE A 140 10.68 33.81 0.76
N ARG A 141 11.88 33.29 0.48
CA ARG A 141 13.13 33.80 1.06
C ARG A 141 13.44 35.23 0.62
N ASP A 142 13.12 35.56 -0.63
CA ASP A 142 13.43 36.87 -1.22
C ASP A 142 12.41 37.95 -0.80
N VAL A 143 11.13 37.59 -0.66
CA VAL A 143 10.04 38.54 -0.40
C VAL A 143 9.75 38.73 1.09
N THR A 144 10.19 37.80 1.95
CA THR A 144 9.92 37.86 3.39
C THR A 144 11.19 38.09 4.21
N PRO A 145 11.16 38.97 5.23
CA PRO A 145 12.31 39.20 6.08
C PRO A 145 12.74 37.92 6.83
N GLU A 146 14.03 37.79 7.10
CA GLU A 146 14.57 36.68 7.89
C GLU A 146 13.99 36.67 9.30
N TYR A 147 13.81 35.47 9.86
CA TYR A 147 13.30 35.25 11.22
C TYR A 147 11.96 35.93 11.56
N SER A 148 11.19 36.31 10.53
CA SER A 148 9.94 37.06 10.72
C SER A 148 8.72 36.16 10.81
N LEU A 149 7.69 36.65 11.50
CA LEU A 149 6.38 35.99 11.51
C LEU A 149 5.79 35.86 10.09
N LEU A 150 6.08 36.84 9.21
CA LEU A 150 5.63 36.80 7.82
C LEU A 150 6.24 35.61 7.06
N ARG A 151 7.54 35.34 7.27
CA ARG A 151 8.24 34.19 6.68
C ARG A 151 7.70 32.86 7.22
N PHE A 152 7.39 32.81 8.52
CA PHE A 152 6.72 31.65 9.12
C PHE A 152 5.36 31.38 8.48
N LEU A 153 4.50 32.39 8.37
CA LEU A 153 3.18 32.25 7.75
C LEU A 153 3.29 31.87 6.27
N ALA A 154 4.28 32.40 5.55
CA ALA A 154 4.54 32.04 4.16
C ALA A 154 4.93 30.56 4.02
N TYR A 155 5.77 30.02 4.91
CA TYR A 155 6.08 28.59 4.92
C TYR A 155 4.90 27.72 5.36
N VAL A 156 4.06 28.17 6.31
CA VAL A 156 2.80 27.48 6.63
C VAL A 156 1.92 27.40 5.38
N GLY A 157 1.75 28.50 4.66
CA GLY A 157 1.00 28.55 3.40
C GLY A 157 1.57 27.60 2.33
N LEU A 158 2.90 27.54 2.19
CA LEU A 158 3.56 26.58 1.31
C LEU A 158 3.21 25.14 1.70
N TYR A 159 3.35 24.77 2.97
CA TYR A 159 3.07 23.40 3.42
C TYR A 159 1.58 23.03 3.34
N GLU A 160 0.68 23.98 3.58
CA GLU A 160 -0.76 23.81 3.37
C GLU A 160 -1.10 23.60 1.89
N LEU A 161 -0.48 24.35 0.98
CA LEU A 161 -0.65 24.14 -0.46
C LEU A 161 -0.24 22.71 -0.86
N LEU A 162 0.89 22.23 -0.35
CA LEU A 162 1.37 20.86 -0.61
C LEU A 162 0.45 19.79 -0.01
N PHE A 163 -0.10 20.05 1.17
CA PHE A 163 -1.11 19.21 1.79
C PHE A 163 -2.39 19.17 0.94
N GLY A 164 -2.84 20.33 0.45
CA GLY A 164 -3.98 20.46 -0.46
C GLY A 164 -3.79 19.68 -1.76
N VAL A 165 -2.63 19.80 -2.43
CA VAL A 165 -2.29 19.01 -3.62
C VAL A 165 -2.36 17.51 -3.34
N SER A 166 -1.82 17.07 -2.20
CA SER A 166 -1.88 15.67 -1.78
C SER A 166 -3.32 15.19 -1.52
N TYR A 167 -4.15 16.06 -0.94
CA TYR A 167 -5.56 15.78 -0.68
C TYR A 167 -6.38 15.68 -1.97
N VAL A 168 -6.19 16.60 -2.91
CA VAL A 168 -6.83 16.59 -4.23
C VAL A 168 -6.47 15.32 -5.00
N ASN A 169 -5.20 14.92 -5.01
CA ASN A 169 -4.79 13.67 -5.66
C ASN A 169 -5.56 12.45 -5.09
N ARG A 170 -5.77 12.41 -3.77
CA ARG A 170 -6.58 11.36 -3.15
C ARG A 170 -8.04 11.42 -3.60
N LEU A 171 -8.66 12.60 -3.67
CA LEU A 171 -10.04 12.74 -4.13
C LEU A 171 -10.19 12.23 -5.56
N ILE A 172 -9.27 12.59 -6.45
CA ILE A 172 -9.21 12.09 -7.83
C ILE A 172 -9.14 10.56 -7.85
N MET A 173 -8.30 9.97 -7.00
CA MET A 173 -8.16 8.51 -6.87
C MET A 173 -9.43 7.83 -6.34
N MET A 174 -10.17 8.48 -5.44
CA MET A 174 -11.44 7.98 -4.91
C MET A 174 -12.56 8.02 -5.95
N VAL A 175 -12.72 9.16 -6.65
CA VAL A 175 -13.75 9.34 -7.67
C VAL A 175 -13.54 8.40 -8.86
N ARG A 176 -12.30 8.13 -9.23
CA ARG A 176 -11.98 7.22 -10.34
C ARG A 176 -12.22 5.74 -10.03
N GLY A 177 -12.70 5.37 -8.83
CA GLY A 177 -13.09 4.00 -8.47
C GLY A 177 -11.95 2.97 -8.51
N LYS A 178 -10.71 3.41 -8.75
CA LYS A 178 -9.52 2.56 -8.81
C LYS A 178 -9.03 2.33 -7.38
N THR A 179 -9.84 1.65 -6.57
CA THR A 179 -9.31 0.92 -5.41
C THR A 179 -8.17 0.08 -5.95
N GLN A 180 -6.94 0.38 -5.52
CA GLN A 180 -5.71 -0.24 -5.98
C GLN A 180 -5.77 -1.72 -5.66
N THR A 181 -6.41 -2.50 -6.53
CA THR A 181 -6.39 -3.95 -6.39
C THR A 181 -5.06 -4.39 -6.94
N ALA A 182 -4.08 -4.53 -6.07
CA ALA A 182 -2.74 -4.86 -6.52
C ALA A 182 -2.79 -6.28 -7.09
N LEU A 183 -2.51 -6.44 -8.39
CA LEU A 183 -2.38 -7.76 -8.98
C LEU A 183 -1.01 -8.31 -8.58
N MET A 184 -1.01 -9.43 -7.88
CA MET A 184 0.19 -10.14 -7.47
C MET A 184 0.19 -11.53 -8.10
N VAL A 185 1.16 -11.79 -8.96
CA VAL A 185 1.31 -13.10 -9.61
C VAL A 185 2.33 -13.92 -8.84
N LEU A 186 1.95 -15.13 -8.40
CA LEU A 186 2.91 -16.08 -7.82
C LEU A 186 3.66 -16.80 -8.93
N ASN A 187 4.97 -16.50 -9.04
CA ASN A 187 5.84 -17.15 -10.02
C ASN A 187 6.03 -18.65 -9.74
N GLU A 188 6.00 -19.07 -8.49
CA GLU A 188 6.04 -20.48 -8.09
C GLU A 188 5.22 -20.65 -6.82
N TYR A 189 4.60 -21.81 -6.66
CA TYR A 189 3.87 -22.10 -5.42
C TYR A 189 3.64 -23.60 -5.20
N VAL A 190 3.50 -23.94 -3.91
CA VAL A 190 3.12 -25.26 -3.43
C VAL A 190 1.84 -25.11 -2.61
N VAL A 191 0.81 -25.86 -2.98
CA VAL A 191 -0.44 -25.98 -2.22
C VAL A 191 -0.36 -27.27 -1.41
N THR A 192 -0.46 -27.15 -0.09
CA THR A 192 -0.55 -28.28 0.84
C THR A 192 -1.92 -28.30 1.51
N GLU A 193 -2.22 -29.36 2.25
CA GLU A 193 -3.46 -29.45 3.04
C GLU A 193 -3.63 -28.34 4.08
N LYS A 194 -2.53 -27.73 4.52
CA LYS A 194 -2.48 -26.74 5.59
C LYS A 194 -2.42 -25.30 5.08
N GLY A 195 -2.06 -25.08 3.80
CA GLY A 195 -1.96 -23.74 3.22
C GLY A 195 -1.28 -23.68 1.86
N ILE A 196 -0.98 -22.46 1.41
CA ILE A 196 -0.26 -22.15 0.18
C ILE A 196 1.07 -21.50 0.54
N ILE A 197 2.14 -21.96 -0.10
CA ILE A 197 3.47 -21.34 -0.02
C ILE A 197 3.82 -20.83 -1.42
N GLY A 198 4.02 -19.52 -1.55
CA GLY A 198 4.51 -18.90 -2.76
C GLY A 198 6.03 -18.67 -2.72
N GLY A 199 6.63 -18.51 -3.89
CA GLY A 199 8.00 -18.02 -4.03
C GLY A 199 8.16 -16.66 -3.36
N LYS A 200 9.36 -16.40 -2.79
CA LYS A 200 9.72 -15.16 -2.07
C LYS A 200 9.07 -14.96 -0.69
N GLY A 201 8.68 -16.05 -0.01
CA GLY A 201 8.31 -16.01 1.41
C GLY A 201 6.83 -15.71 1.70
N ILE A 202 5.97 -15.79 0.69
CA ILE A 202 4.52 -15.63 0.85
C ILE A 202 3.96 -16.93 1.42
N THR A 203 3.31 -16.84 2.58
CA THR A 203 2.69 -18.00 3.24
C THR A 203 1.26 -17.68 3.61
N LEU A 204 0.32 -18.51 3.14
CA LEU A 204 -1.10 -18.36 3.37
C LEU A 204 -1.64 -19.62 4.03
N LYS A 205 -1.95 -19.53 5.33
CA LYS A 205 -2.50 -20.63 6.10
C LYS A 205 -4.01 -20.76 5.87
N PHE A 206 -4.51 -21.99 5.74
CA PHE A 206 -5.95 -22.23 5.68
C PHE A 206 -6.60 -22.11 7.07
N PRO A 207 -7.86 -21.64 7.15
CA PRO A 207 -8.67 -21.10 6.04
C PRO A 207 -8.25 -19.67 5.66
N ILE A 208 -8.09 -19.40 4.36
CA ILE A 208 -7.73 -18.06 3.87
C ILE A 208 -8.98 -17.18 3.86
N LYS A 209 -8.90 -15.99 4.46
CA LYS A 209 -9.95 -14.97 4.37
C LYS A 209 -9.82 -14.23 3.05
N VAL A 210 -10.81 -14.36 2.17
CA VAL A 210 -10.84 -13.65 0.88
C VAL A 210 -12.15 -12.89 0.72
N LYS A 211 -12.12 -11.81 -0.04
CA LYS A 211 -13.31 -11.11 -0.52
C LYS A 211 -14.02 -11.89 -1.62
N ASN A 212 -13.22 -12.42 -2.55
CA ASN A 212 -13.73 -13.13 -3.72
C ASN A 212 -12.71 -14.16 -4.20
N ILE A 213 -13.21 -15.21 -4.86
CA ILE A 213 -12.41 -16.22 -5.57
C ILE A 213 -12.98 -16.39 -6.98
N THR A 214 -12.15 -16.16 -7.99
CA THR A 214 -12.53 -16.25 -9.41
C THR A 214 -11.62 -17.20 -10.15
N VAL A 215 -12.17 -17.94 -11.11
CA VAL A 215 -11.41 -18.83 -12.00
C VAL A 215 -11.55 -18.33 -13.42
N ASN A 216 -10.45 -18.33 -14.16
CA ASN A 216 -10.44 -18.09 -15.59
C ASN A 216 -9.78 -19.30 -16.27
N GLU A 217 -10.60 -20.14 -16.91
CA GLU A 217 -10.13 -21.37 -17.56
C GLU A 217 -9.36 -21.07 -18.84
N ASP A 218 -9.79 -20.07 -19.62
CA ASP A 218 -9.16 -19.67 -20.89
C ASP A 218 -7.72 -19.17 -20.66
N ARG A 219 -7.54 -18.32 -19.65
CA ARG A 219 -6.25 -17.74 -19.24
C ARG A 219 -5.51 -18.61 -18.22
N ARG A 220 -6.11 -19.73 -17.80
CA ARG A 220 -5.52 -20.78 -16.94
C ARG A 220 -5.00 -20.29 -15.59
N PHE A 221 -5.82 -19.52 -14.88
CA PHE A 221 -5.49 -19.06 -13.53
C PHE A 221 -6.68 -19.06 -12.57
N VAL A 222 -6.36 -19.03 -11.28
CA VAL A 222 -7.29 -18.77 -10.17
C VAL A 222 -6.86 -17.49 -9.46
N GLU A 223 -7.80 -16.60 -9.15
CA GLU A 223 -7.55 -15.37 -8.41
C GLU A 223 -8.20 -15.42 -7.03
N LEU A 224 -7.44 -14.99 -6.02
CA LEU A 224 -7.89 -14.80 -4.66
C LEU A 224 -7.79 -13.31 -4.32
N GLU A 225 -8.91 -12.66 -4.03
CA GLU A 225 -8.90 -11.27 -3.58
C GLU A 225 -8.73 -11.21 -2.06
N ILE A 226 -7.51 -10.98 -1.61
CA ILE A 226 -7.16 -10.95 -0.18
C ILE A 226 -7.18 -9.50 0.29
N GLU A 227 -7.82 -9.21 1.42
CA GLU A 227 -7.60 -7.92 2.09
C GLU A 227 -6.20 -7.90 2.67
N THR A 228 -5.31 -7.20 2.01
CA THR A 228 -4.04 -6.80 2.59
C THR A 228 -4.20 -5.38 3.14
N GLY A 229 -3.53 -5.06 4.24
CA GLY A 229 -3.27 -3.65 4.43
C GLY A 229 -2.42 -3.17 3.24
N GLY A 230 -2.68 -1.96 2.79
CA GLY A 230 -1.89 -1.35 1.73
C GLY A 230 -0.71 -0.62 2.32
N PHE A 231 0.27 -0.38 1.47
CA PHE A 231 1.27 0.64 1.71
C PHE A 231 0.56 1.98 1.95
N MET A 232 0.97 2.74 2.96
CA MET A 232 0.42 4.08 3.25
C MET A 232 -1.03 4.10 3.73
N GLY A 233 -1.44 3.08 4.51
CA GLY A 233 -2.67 3.16 5.29
C GLY A 233 -3.97 3.12 4.50
N ALA A 234 -3.93 2.76 3.23
CA ALA A 234 -5.11 2.32 2.49
C ALA A 234 -5.31 0.83 2.78
N THR A 235 -6.53 0.35 3.01
CA THR A 235 -6.83 -1.09 2.88
C THR A 235 -6.90 -1.39 1.39
N THR A 236 -5.92 -2.11 0.86
CA THR A 236 -5.88 -2.48 -0.55
C THR A 236 -6.19 -3.97 -0.65
N SER A 237 -7.24 -4.35 -1.37
CA SER A 237 -7.33 -5.75 -1.75
C SER A 237 -6.18 -6.10 -2.69
N THR A 238 -5.48 -7.18 -2.43
CA THR A 238 -4.48 -7.73 -3.36
C THR A 238 -5.14 -8.91 -4.07
N LYS A 239 -5.18 -8.86 -5.40
CA LYS A 239 -5.58 -10.01 -6.23
C LYS A 239 -4.37 -10.91 -6.38
N LEU A 240 -4.34 -12.00 -5.64
CA LEU A 240 -3.32 -13.03 -5.77
C LEU A 240 -3.71 -13.98 -6.91
N ARG A 241 -2.96 -13.94 -8.01
CA ARG A 241 -3.19 -14.77 -9.19
C ARG A 241 -2.26 -15.99 -9.18
N LEU A 242 -2.89 -17.16 -9.25
CA LEU A 242 -2.27 -18.49 -9.26
C LEU A 242 -2.45 -19.12 -10.66
N TYR A 243 -1.39 -19.10 -11.47
CA TYR A 243 -1.42 -19.79 -12.77
C TYR A 243 -1.27 -21.29 -12.59
N SER A 244 -2.08 -22.08 -13.31
CA SER A 244 -1.99 -23.54 -13.30
C SER A 244 -2.52 -24.13 -14.60
N ARG A 245 -1.86 -25.16 -15.14
CA ARG A 245 -2.41 -25.92 -16.27
C ARG A 245 -3.78 -26.54 -15.96
N LYS A 246 -4.06 -26.84 -14.69
CA LYS A 246 -5.33 -27.40 -14.20
C LYS A 246 -6.09 -26.39 -13.34
N ALA A 247 -6.33 -25.19 -13.86
CA ALA A 247 -6.97 -24.08 -13.14
C ALA A 247 -8.30 -24.45 -12.46
N ARG A 248 -9.16 -25.23 -13.12
CA ARG A 248 -10.44 -25.68 -12.55
C ARG A 248 -10.27 -26.59 -11.34
N ALA A 249 -9.37 -27.57 -11.42
CA ALA A 249 -9.09 -28.47 -10.30
C ALA A 249 -8.49 -27.73 -9.09
N LEU A 250 -7.64 -26.74 -9.35
CA LEU A 250 -7.11 -25.86 -8.31
C LEU A 250 -8.22 -25.02 -7.66
N TYR A 251 -9.13 -24.46 -8.46
CA TYR A 251 -10.26 -23.67 -7.96
C TYR A 251 -11.16 -24.49 -7.03
N GLU A 252 -11.58 -25.69 -7.44
CA GLU A 252 -12.45 -26.55 -6.62
C GLU A 252 -11.79 -26.91 -5.28
N TYR A 253 -10.49 -27.20 -5.31
CA TYR A 253 -9.73 -27.45 -4.09
C TYR A 253 -9.71 -26.21 -3.16
N LEU A 254 -9.38 -25.04 -3.70
CA LEU A 254 -9.28 -23.80 -2.93
C LEU A 254 -10.63 -23.33 -2.39
N LYS A 255 -11.72 -23.50 -3.15
CA LYS A 255 -13.08 -23.13 -2.75
C LYS A 255 -13.49 -23.80 -1.43
N SER A 256 -13.08 -25.05 -1.21
CA SER A 256 -13.35 -25.79 0.04
C SER A 256 -12.54 -25.31 1.26
N LYS A 257 -11.48 -24.52 1.05
CA LYS A 257 -10.51 -24.12 2.08
C LYS A 257 -10.47 -22.60 2.33
N VAL A 258 -11.40 -21.86 1.75
CA VAL A 258 -11.46 -20.40 1.79
C VAL A 258 -12.71 -19.94 2.55
N LYS A 259 -12.58 -18.88 3.35
CA LYS A 259 -13.71 -18.20 4.00
C LYS A 259 -13.97 -16.86 3.31
N LEU A 260 -15.18 -16.72 2.76
CA LEU A 260 -15.64 -15.47 2.16
C LEU A 260 -15.94 -14.45 3.27
N VAL A 261 -15.24 -13.32 3.26
CA VAL A 261 -15.54 -12.20 4.15
C VAL A 261 -16.60 -11.35 3.44
N SER A 262 -17.85 -11.42 3.91
CA SER A 262 -18.93 -10.53 3.47
C SER A 262 -18.47 -9.08 3.54
N LYS A 263 -18.72 -8.28 2.50
CA LYS A 263 -18.54 -6.82 2.52
C LYS A 263 -19.26 -6.27 3.75
N GLY A 264 -18.51 -5.88 4.78
CA GLY A 264 -19.04 -5.03 5.83
C GLY A 264 -19.36 -3.68 5.19
N GLY A 265 -20.64 -3.28 5.26
CA GLY A 265 -21.10 -1.96 4.86
C GLY A 265 -20.49 -0.84 5.69
#